data_AF-A0A165Z7Y3-F1
#
_entry.id   AF-A0A165Z7Y3-F1
#
_cell.length_a   1.000
_cell.length_b   1.000
_cell.length_c   1.000
_cell.angle_alpha   90.00
_cell.angle_beta   90.00
_cell.angle_gamma   90.00
#
_symmetry.space_group_name_H-M   'P 1'
#
loop_
_entity.id
_entity.type
_entity.pdbx_description
1 polymer ?
#
loop_
_entity_poly.entity_id
_entity_poly.type
_entity_poly.pdbx_seq_one_letter_code
_entity_poly.pdbx_strand_id
1 'polypeptide(L)'
;VPQWDGNDDLLARWMDKVNSLSYHSEDIHRELGKIVPRRFTGLAETWYWSIPPAHRVAMEQSWTTLKLAMHNYWMNSQWLERQKLRANLARFRESAHARELPSAYVVRKLDLLRIVYDWSDTETIRQIMSEAPSSWSPILQPQFCNTIVEFQNAVKYHEENLVHASN
;
A
#
# COMPACT_ATOMS: atom_id res chain seq x y z
N VAL A 1 17.47 -1.78 0.89
CA VAL A 1 16.30 -2.33 1.63
C VAL A 1 15.66 -1.23 2.48
N PRO A 2 14.36 -0.93 2.28
CA PRO A 2 13.66 0.14 3.01
C PRO A 2 13.53 -0.18 4.51
N GLN A 3 13.46 0.86 5.36
CA GLN A 3 13.16 0.70 6.78
C GLN A 3 11.65 0.59 7.03
N TRP A 4 11.27 -0.05 8.13
CA TRP A 4 9.89 -0.11 8.62
C TRP A 4 9.88 -0.04 10.15
N ASP A 5 8.94 0.72 10.69
CA ASP A 5 8.82 1.06 12.12
C ASP A 5 7.78 0.22 12.86
N GLY A 6 7.05 -0.65 12.16
CA GLY A 6 5.92 -1.40 12.69
C GLY A 6 4.57 -0.74 12.44
N ASN A 7 4.52 0.35 11.66
CA ASN A 7 3.26 0.91 11.21
C ASN A 7 2.56 -0.06 10.23
N ASP A 8 1.51 -0.71 10.73
CA ASP A 8 0.75 -1.74 10.02
C ASP A 8 -0.05 -1.19 8.84
N ASP A 9 -0.34 0.12 8.82
CA ASP A 9 -0.97 0.81 7.70
C ASP A 9 -0.04 0.97 6.50
N LEU A 10 1.28 0.93 6.72
CA LEU A 10 2.30 1.04 5.67
C LEU A 10 2.94 -0.31 5.33
N LEU A 11 2.57 -1.37 6.06
CA LEU A 11 3.21 -2.69 5.97
C LEU A 11 3.15 -3.26 4.55
N ALA A 12 1.96 -3.33 3.95
CA ALA A 12 1.79 -3.94 2.64
C ALA A 12 2.60 -3.22 1.55
N ARG A 13 2.53 -1.88 1.50
CA ARG A 13 3.34 -1.08 0.57
C ARG A 13 4.85 -1.25 0.81
N TRP A 14 5.26 -1.35 2.08
CA TRP A 14 6.65 -1.63 2.41
C TRP A 14 7.06 -3.04 1.96
N MET A 15 6.21 -4.05 2.15
CA MET A 15 6.45 -5.43 1.71
C MET A 15 6.58 -5.53 0.20
N ASP A 16 5.80 -4.77 -0.58
CA ASP A 16 5.92 -4.74 -2.05
C ASP A 16 7.28 -4.21 -2.51
N LYS A 17 7.82 -3.20 -1.82
CA LYS A 17 9.18 -2.71 -2.08
C LYS A 17 10.25 -3.75 -1.76
N VAL A 18 10.01 -4.65 -0.81
CA VAL A 18 10.94 -5.75 -0.50
C VAL A 18 10.75 -6.91 -1.47
N ASN A 19 9.49 -7.23 -1.84
CA ASN A 19 9.16 -8.25 -2.84
C ASN A 19 9.86 -7.94 -4.17
N SER A 20 9.82 -6.69 -4.63
CA SER A 20 10.48 -6.30 -5.88
C SER A 20 11.98 -6.55 -5.86
N LEU A 21 12.66 -6.27 -4.74
CA LEU A 21 14.07 -6.62 -4.55
C LEU A 21 14.28 -8.13 -4.61
N SER A 22 13.40 -8.90 -3.97
CA SER A 22 13.53 -10.36 -3.89
C SER A 22 13.44 -11.07 -5.25
N TYR A 23 12.82 -10.46 -6.26
CA TYR A 23 12.70 -11.03 -7.61
C TYR A 23 13.97 -10.90 -8.45
N HIS A 24 14.99 -10.16 -7.99
CA HIS A 24 16.20 -9.93 -8.78
C HIS A 24 17.08 -11.19 -8.90
N SER A 25 17.22 -11.97 -7.82
CA SER A 25 17.95 -13.24 -7.83
C SER A 25 17.63 -14.07 -6.59
N GLU A 26 17.89 -15.37 -6.66
CA GLU A 26 17.77 -16.29 -5.51
C GLU A 26 18.71 -15.90 -4.36
N ASP A 27 19.92 -15.42 -4.67
CA ASP A 27 20.87 -14.95 -3.67
C ASP A 27 20.35 -13.72 -2.92
N ILE A 28 19.78 -12.75 -3.64
CA ILE A 28 19.13 -11.58 -3.02
C ILE A 28 17.95 -12.03 -2.17
N HIS A 29 17.12 -12.94 -2.69
CA HIS A 29 15.99 -13.50 -1.94
C HIS A 29 16.43 -14.12 -0.61
N ARG A 30 17.52 -14.88 -0.59
CA ARG A 30 18.08 -15.48 0.62
C ARG A 30 18.63 -14.42 1.58
N GLU A 31 19.46 -13.51 1.09
CA GLU A 31 20.11 -12.50 1.93
C GLU A 31 19.12 -11.47 2.51
N LEU A 32 18.00 -11.20 1.84
CA LEU A 32 16.94 -10.37 2.38
C LEU A 32 16.39 -10.90 3.72
N GLY A 33 16.39 -12.22 3.94
CA GLY A 33 16.01 -12.81 5.23
C GLY A 33 16.83 -12.26 6.40
N LYS A 34 18.12 -12.02 6.19
CA LYS A 34 19.05 -11.49 7.22
C LYS A 34 19.13 -9.97 7.23
N ILE A 35 18.96 -9.33 6.07
CA ILE A 35 19.13 -7.87 5.93
C ILE A 35 17.90 -7.13 6.45
N VAL A 36 16.70 -7.61 6.13
CA VAL A 36 15.45 -6.91 6.48
C VAL A 36 15.30 -6.69 7.99
N PRO A 37 15.56 -7.65 8.89
CA PRO A 37 15.44 -7.42 10.33
C PRO A 37 16.32 -6.29 10.86
N ARG A 38 17.49 -6.08 10.23
CA ARG A 38 18.42 -4.99 10.57
C ARG A 38 17.95 -3.62 10.09
N ARG A 39 16.86 -3.58 9.32
CA ARG A 39 16.21 -2.36 8.84
C ARG A 39 14.89 -2.09 9.57
N PHE A 40 14.48 -2.96 10.49
CA PHE A 40 13.41 -2.65 11.41
C PHE A 40 13.81 -1.54 12.37
N THR A 41 12.82 -0.76 12.77
CA THR A 41 12.91 0.31 13.76
C THR A 41 11.64 0.25 14.62
N GLY A 42 11.59 0.99 15.74
CA GLY A 42 10.36 1.15 16.51
C GLY A 42 9.72 -0.16 16.98
N LEU A 43 8.41 -0.32 16.72
CA LEU A 43 7.64 -1.49 17.13
C LEU A 43 8.06 -2.75 16.35
N ALA A 44 8.45 -2.62 15.08
CA ALA A 44 8.94 -3.75 14.30
C ALA A 44 10.25 -4.33 14.88
N GLU A 45 11.16 -3.46 15.29
CA GLU A 45 12.42 -3.88 15.93
C GLU A 45 12.15 -4.54 17.29
N THR A 46 11.30 -3.91 18.11
CA THR A 46 10.90 -4.45 19.42
C THR A 46 10.27 -5.84 19.28
N TRP A 47 9.35 -6.00 18.33
CA TRP A 47 8.74 -7.29 18.00
C TRP A 47 9.80 -8.31 17.60
N TYR A 48 10.67 -7.98 16.65
CA TYR A 48 11.68 -8.92 16.16
C TYR A 48 12.61 -9.39 17.30
N TRP A 49 13.11 -8.49 18.15
CA TRP A 49 14.00 -8.88 19.26
C TRP A 49 13.30 -9.59 20.42
N SER A 50 11.97 -9.54 20.50
CA SER A 50 11.20 -10.35 21.45
C SER A 50 11.18 -11.84 21.09
N ILE A 51 11.52 -12.19 19.84
CA ILE A 51 11.49 -13.57 19.34
C ILE A 51 12.75 -14.34 19.78
N PRO A 52 12.62 -15.59 20.29
CA PRO A 52 13.76 -16.40 20.70
C PRO A 52 14.78 -16.59 19.57
N PRO A 53 16.09 -16.62 19.86
CA PRO A 53 17.15 -16.71 18.84
C PRO A 53 16.96 -17.85 17.82
N ALA A 54 16.56 -19.03 18.27
CA ALA A 54 16.33 -20.19 17.38
C ALA A 54 15.22 -19.93 16.34
N HIS A 55 14.16 -19.23 16.74
CA HIS A 55 13.08 -18.86 15.83
C HIS A 55 13.53 -17.77 14.86
N ARG A 56 14.35 -16.81 15.31
CA ARG A 56 14.92 -15.78 14.43
C ARG A 56 15.82 -16.40 13.36
N VAL A 57 16.65 -17.38 13.69
CA VAL A 57 17.46 -18.12 12.69
C VAL A 57 16.59 -18.81 11.64
N ALA A 58 15.44 -19.36 12.02
CA ALA A 58 14.49 -19.95 11.08
C ALA A 58 13.81 -18.89 10.20
N MET A 59 13.48 -17.72 10.76
CA MET A 59 12.92 -16.59 10.02
C MET A 59 13.91 -15.96 9.04
N GLU A 60 15.20 -15.98 9.34
CA GLU A 60 16.25 -15.35 8.53
C GLU A 60 16.74 -16.19 7.34
N GLN A 61 16.16 -17.37 7.12
CA GLN A 61 16.59 -18.27 6.03
C GLN A 61 16.38 -17.66 4.64
N SER A 62 15.34 -16.85 4.47
CA SER A 62 15.01 -16.20 3.21
C SER A 62 13.97 -15.11 3.40
N TRP A 63 13.75 -14.29 2.37
CA TRP A 63 12.62 -13.38 2.38
C TRP A 63 11.29 -14.11 2.58
N THR A 64 11.10 -15.30 1.99
CA THR A 64 9.86 -16.08 2.14
C THR A 64 9.58 -16.44 3.61
N THR A 65 10.58 -16.94 4.33
CA THR A 65 10.42 -17.37 5.73
C THR A 65 10.17 -16.18 6.66
N LEU A 66 10.88 -15.07 6.46
CA LEU A 66 10.65 -13.83 7.20
C LEU A 66 9.25 -13.26 6.89
N LYS A 67 8.88 -13.19 5.61
CA LYS A 67 7.58 -12.70 5.14
C LYS A 67 6.43 -13.48 5.77
N LEU A 68 6.55 -14.80 5.87
CA LEU A 68 5.55 -15.65 6.52
C LEU A 68 5.40 -15.31 8.01
N ALA A 69 6.51 -15.14 8.73
CA ALA A 69 6.47 -14.75 10.13
C ALA A 69 5.86 -13.36 10.35
N MET A 70 6.17 -12.40 9.47
CA MET A 70 5.55 -11.07 9.47
C MET A 70 4.05 -11.14 9.22
N HIS A 71 3.63 -11.92 8.22
CA HIS A 71 2.23 -12.13 7.89
C HIS A 71 1.46 -12.69 9.10
N ASN A 72 1.98 -13.73 9.74
CA ASN A 72 1.32 -14.39 10.86
C ASN A 72 1.13 -13.48 12.09
N TYR A 73 2.06 -12.56 12.34
CA TYR A 73 1.96 -11.63 13.47
C TYR A 73 1.16 -10.37 13.14
N TRP A 74 1.48 -9.71 12.02
CA TRP A 74 0.97 -8.38 11.70
C TRP A 74 -0.29 -8.37 10.83
N MET A 75 -0.49 -9.38 9.98
CA MET A 75 -1.56 -9.42 8.97
C MET A 75 -2.65 -10.43 9.34
N ASN A 76 -3.11 -10.39 10.58
CA ASN A 76 -4.22 -11.24 11.05
C ASN A 76 -5.58 -10.75 10.52
N SER A 77 -6.65 -11.51 10.79
CA SER A 77 -8.01 -11.19 10.33
C SER A 77 -8.49 -9.82 10.80
N GLN A 78 -8.14 -9.39 12.01
CA GLN A 78 -8.51 -8.07 12.52
C GLN A 78 -7.81 -6.96 11.73
N TRP A 79 -6.54 -7.14 11.38
CA TRP A 79 -5.82 -6.21 10.51
C TRP A 79 -6.50 -6.11 9.14
N LEU A 80 -6.84 -7.25 8.53
CA LEU A 80 -7.49 -7.27 7.22
C LEU A 80 -8.82 -6.51 7.23
N GLU A 81 -9.66 -6.69 8.25
CA GLU A 81 -10.93 -5.98 8.37
C GLU A 81 -10.73 -4.46 8.56
N ARG A 82 -9.72 -4.04 9.34
CA ARG A 82 -9.36 -2.61 9.45
C ARG A 82 -8.94 -2.04 8.10
N GLN A 83 -8.08 -2.75 7.35
CA GLN A 83 -7.63 -2.27 6.06
C GLN A 83 -8.77 -2.19 5.04
N LYS A 84 -9.72 -3.14 5.03
CA LYS A 84 -10.92 -3.06 4.19
C LYS A 84 -11.76 -1.83 4.53
N LEU A 85 -11.99 -1.57 5.81
CA LEU A 85 -12.75 -0.41 6.25
C LEU A 85 -12.08 0.89 5.80
N ARG A 86 -10.77 1.02 6.00
CA ARG A 86 -9.97 2.17 5.55
C ARG A 86 -10.03 2.34 4.03
N ALA A 87 -9.81 1.25 3.29
CA ALA A 87 -9.82 1.27 1.84
C ALA A 87 -11.18 1.69 1.27
N ASN A 88 -12.28 1.22 1.85
CA ASN A 88 -13.62 1.57 1.39
C ASN A 88 -14.02 3.00 1.76
N LEU A 89 -13.73 3.45 2.98
CA LEU A 89 -14.18 4.75 3.48
C LEU A 89 -13.25 5.93 3.13
N ALA A 90 -12.04 5.69 2.66
CA ALA A 90 -11.09 6.75 2.32
C ALA A 90 -11.66 7.70 1.26
N ARG A 91 -11.79 8.98 1.58
CA ARG A 91 -12.35 10.02 0.70
C ARG A 91 -11.32 11.08 0.33
N PHE A 92 -11.57 11.76 -0.79
CA PHE A 92 -10.80 12.95 -1.15
C PHE A 92 -10.96 14.02 -0.07
N ARG A 93 -9.82 14.56 0.43
CA ARG A 93 -9.78 15.59 1.47
C ARG A 93 -10.55 15.26 2.75
N GLU A 94 -10.46 14.01 3.20
CA GLU A 94 -10.93 13.63 4.54
C GLU A 94 -10.12 14.34 5.64
N SER A 95 -10.55 14.24 6.89
CA SER A 95 -9.99 15.03 8.01
C SER A 95 -8.47 14.96 8.14
N ALA A 96 -7.87 13.78 7.99
CA ALA A 96 -6.42 13.58 8.03
C ALA A 96 -5.67 14.08 6.77
N HIS A 97 -6.41 14.36 5.69
CA HIS A 97 -5.90 14.66 4.35
C HIS A 97 -6.54 15.94 3.77
N ALA A 98 -6.94 16.90 4.61
CA ALA A 98 -7.76 18.05 4.21
C ALA A 98 -7.19 18.92 3.07
N ARG A 99 -5.86 18.90 2.86
CA ARG A 99 -5.17 19.65 1.79
C ARG A 99 -4.66 18.75 0.66
N GLU A 100 -5.14 17.51 0.60
CA GLU A 100 -4.73 16.55 -0.42
C GLU A 100 -5.09 17.03 -1.82
N LEU A 101 -4.17 16.79 -2.75
CA LEU A 101 -4.36 17.03 -4.18
C LEU A 101 -5.02 15.80 -4.83
N PRO A 102 -5.76 15.98 -5.94
CA PRO A 102 -6.39 14.88 -6.66
C PRO A 102 -5.45 13.72 -6.96
N SER A 103 -4.24 13.98 -7.45
CA SER A 103 -3.26 12.92 -7.74
C SER A 103 -2.82 12.17 -6.48
N ALA A 104 -2.63 12.89 -5.37
CA ALA A 104 -2.26 12.30 -4.08
C ALA A 104 -3.37 11.39 -3.53
N TYR A 105 -4.63 11.82 -3.64
CA TYR A 105 -5.79 10.99 -3.26
C TYR A 105 -5.85 9.71 -4.08
N VAL A 106 -5.72 9.80 -5.40
CA VAL A 106 -5.77 8.64 -6.28
C VAL A 106 -4.67 7.64 -5.93
N VAL A 107 -3.43 8.11 -5.70
CA VAL A 107 -2.32 7.26 -5.26
C VAL A 107 -2.61 6.61 -3.91
N ARG A 108 -3.10 7.36 -2.93
CA ARG A 108 -3.43 6.84 -1.59
C ARG A 108 -4.56 5.82 -1.62
N LYS A 109 -5.65 6.11 -2.34
CA LYS A 109 -6.80 5.21 -2.48
C LYS A 109 -6.39 3.93 -3.22
N LEU A 110 -5.58 4.05 -4.27
CA LEU A 110 -5.02 2.90 -4.98
C LEU A 110 -4.16 2.02 -4.06
N ASP A 111 -3.27 2.63 -3.28
CA ASP A 111 -2.44 1.92 -2.29
C ASP A 111 -3.34 1.14 -1.32
N LEU A 112 -4.40 1.75 -0.78
CA LEU A 112 -5.31 1.08 0.15
C LEU A 112 -6.10 -0.08 -0.49
N LEU A 113 -6.61 0.10 -1.71
CA LEU A 113 -7.42 -0.92 -2.38
C LEU A 113 -6.60 -2.16 -2.74
N ARG A 114 -5.37 -1.99 -3.23
CA ARG A 114 -4.48 -3.10 -3.61
C ARG A 114 -4.05 -3.99 -2.44
N ILE A 115 -4.15 -3.48 -1.21
CA ILE A 115 -3.84 -4.26 -0.01
C ILE A 115 -4.88 -5.35 0.22
N VAL A 116 -6.13 -5.10 -0.15
CA VAL A 116 -7.27 -5.91 0.28
C VAL A 116 -8.07 -6.53 -0.87
N TYR A 117 -7.90 -6.03 -2.10
CA TYR A 117 -8.63 -6.48 -3.28
C TYR A 117 -7.70 -6.75 -4.46
N ASP A 118 -7.99 -7.83 -5.18
CA ASP A 118 -7.38 -8.18 -6.47
C ASP A 118 -8.37 -7.87 -7.60
N TRP A 119 -8.67 -6.58 -7.76
CA TRP A 119 -9.61 -6.09 -8.75
C TRP A 119 -8.91 -5.72 -10.06
N SER A 120 -9.66 -5.80 -11.15
CA SER A 120 -9.22 -5.23 -12.42
C SER A 120 -8.98 -3.72 -12.32
N ASP A 121 -8.20 -3.17 -13.25
CA ASP A 121 -7.96 -1.73 -13.34
C ASP A 121 -9.29 -0.96 -13.43
N THR A 122 -10.25 -1.43 -14.24
CA THR A 122 -11.57 -0.81 -14.39
C THR A 122 -12.38 -0.80 -13.09
N GLU A 123 -12.41 -1.91 -12.36
CA GLU A 123 -13.08 -2.00 -11.05
C GLU A 123 -12.41 -1.09 -10.02
N THR A 124 -11.09 -1.04 -10.02
CA THR A 124 -10.30 -0.18 -9.14
C THR A 124 -10.56 1.30 -9.43
N ILE A 125 -10.54 1.72 -10.70
CA ILE A 125 -10.85 3.09 -11.12
C ILE A 125 -12.27 3.46 -10.68
N ARG A 126 -13.25 2.57 -10.91
CA ARG A 126 -14.63 2.79 -10.49
C ARG A 126 -14.73 3.01 -8.98
N GLN A 127 -14.03 2.21 -8.18
CA GLN A 127 -14.04 2.37 -6.72
C GLN A 127 -13.30 3.62 -6.24
N ILE A 128 -12.24 4.05 -6.94
CA ILE A 128 -11.59 5.33 -6.61
C ILE A 128 -12.56 6.49 -6.87
N MET A 129 -13.30 6.43 -7.98
CA MET A 129 -14.26 7.45 -8.38
C MET A 129 -15.54 7.48 -7.53
N SER A 130 -15.94 6.38 -6.87
CA SER A 130 -17.14 6.34 -6.04
C SER A 130 -17.03 7.21 -4.78
N GLU A 131 -15.81 7.40 -4.27
CA GLU A 131 -15.52 8.26 -3.10
C GLU A 131 -14.82 9.58 -3.49
N ALA A 132 -14.72 9.86 -4.79
CA ALA A 132 -14.27 11.15 -5.33
C ALA A 132 -15.46 12.12 -5.50
N PRO A 133 -15.22 13.44 -5.58
CA PRO A 133 -16.27 14.41 -5.93
C PRO A 133 -16.92 14.07 -7.27
N SER A 134 -18.25 14.08 -7.34
CA SER A 134 -19.00 13.77 -8.56
C SER A 134 -18.67 14.70 -9.73
N SER A 135 -18.22 15.93 -9.43
CA SER A 135 -17.74 16.92 -10.39
C SER A 135 -16.50 16.48 -11.18
N TRP A 136 -15.76 15.47 -10.72
CA TRP A 136 -14.60 14.93 -11.43
C TRP A 136 -14.98 14.09 -12.64
N SER A 137 -16.13 13.40 -12.61
CA SER A 137 -16.56 12.48 -13.67
C SER A 137 -16.59 13.10 -15.07
N PRO A 138 -17.18 14.30 -15.29
CA PRO A 138 -17.17 14.91 -16.63
C PRO A 138 -15.78 15.36 -17.10
N ILE A 139 -14.85 15.64 -16.16
CA ILE A 139 -13.49 16.08 -16.46
C ILE A 139 -12.59 14.89 -16.82
N LEU A 140 -12.66 13.83 -16.01
CA LEU A 140 -11.79 12.66 -16.15
C LEU A 140 -12.31 11.64 -17.16
N GLN A 141 -13.62 11.55 -17.33
CA GLN A 141 -14.29 10.57 -18.18
C GLN A 141 -13.72 9.15 -17.98
N PRO A 142 -13.82 8.60 -16.75
CA PRO A 142 -13.11 7.37 -16.35
C PRO A 142 -13.44 6.15 -17.21
N GLN A 143 -14.58 6.15 -17.91
CA GLN A 143 -14.93 5.11 -18.89
C GLN A 143 -13.95 4.98 -20.06
N PHE A 144 -13.11 5.99 -20.32
CA PHE A 144 -12.08 5.96 -21.35
C PHE A 144 -10.68 5.62 -20.81
N CYS A 145 -10.53 5.47 -19.49
CA CYS A 145 -9.30 4.99 -18.88
C CYS A 145 -9.36 3.47 -18.73
N ASN A 146 -8.63 2.75 -19.56
CA ASN A 146 -8.58 1.28 -19.54
C ASN A 146 -7.51 0.76 -18.57
N THR A 147 -6.54 1.61 -18.22
CA THR A 147 -5.48 1.26 -17.27
C THR A 147 -5.38 2.26 -16.13
N ILE A 148 -4.86 1.81 -14.99
CA ILE A 148 -4.56 2.68 -13.85
C ILE A 148 -3.56 3.77 -14.24
N VAL A 149 -2.63 3.49 -15.14
CA VAL A 149 -1.63 4.47 -15.61
C VAL A 149 -2.29 5.58 -16.43
N GLU A 150 -3.19 5.24 -17.35
CA GLU A 150 -3.97 6.22 -18.11
C GLU A 150 -4.79 7.10 -17.16
N PHE A 151 -5.45 6.49 -16.18
CA PHE A 151 -6.24 7.22 -15.18
C PHE A 151 -5.37 8.17 -14.34
N GLN A 152 -4.22 7.71 -13.84
CA GLN A 152 -3.29 8.55 -13.09
C GLN A 152 -2.77 9.73 -13.92
N ASN A 153 -2.47 9.50 -15.20
CA ASN A 153 -2.04 10.56 -16.12
C ASN A 153 -3.15 11.58 -16.36
N ALA A 154 -4.39 11.13 -16.57
CA ALA A 154 -5.55 12.02 -16.74
C ALA A 154 -5.80 12.87 -15.49
N VAL A 155 -5.74 12.26 -14.31
CA VAL A 155 -5.86 12.96 -13.02
C VAL A 155 -4.77 14.01 -12.85
N LYS A 156 -3.52 13.66 -13.17
CA LYS A 156 -2.42 14.61 -13.05
C LYS A 156 -2.52 15.75 -14.06
N TYR A 157 -2.92 15.46 -15.29
CA TYR A 157 -3.11 16.45 -16.35
C TYR A 157 -4.22 17.46 -16.02
N HIS A 158 -5.30 17.00 -15.38
CA HIS A 158 -6.44 17.85 -15.01
C HIS A 158 -6.42 18.32 -13.55
N GLU A 159 -5.30 18.19 -12.82
CA GLU A 159 -5.26 18.38 -11.37
C GLU A 159 -5.81 19.74 -10.89
N GLU A 160 -5.47 20.83 -11.57
CA GLU A 160 -5.97 22.17 -11.23
C GLU A 160 -7.49 22.28 -11.40
N ASN A 161 -8.02 21.78 -12.53
CA ASN A 161 -9.46 21.77 -12.80
C ASN A 161 -10.23 20.95 -11.75
N LEU A 162 -9.66 19.80 -11.35
CA LEU A 162 -10.26 18.94 -10.32
C LEU A 162 -10.26 19.61 -8.95
N VAL A 163 -9.20 20.35 -8.59
CA VAL A 163 -9.16 21.15 -7.35
C VAL A 163 -10.25 22.21 -7.36
N HIS A 164 -10.39 22.96 -8.47
CA HIS A 164 -11.42 24.00 -8.59
C HIS A 164 -12.84 23.44 -8.54
N ALA A 165 -13.07 22.30 -9.20
CA ALA A 165 -14.38 21.66 -9.25
C ALA A 165 -14.81 21.00 -7.92
N SER A 166 -13.90 20.90 -6.94
CA SER A 166 -14.15 20.27 -5.63
C SER A 166 -14.42 21.27 -4.51
N ASN A 167 -14.38 22.58 -4.81
CA ASN A 167 -14.64 23.64 -3.84
C ASN A 167 -16.12 24.06 -3.85
#